data_AF-A0A4S2M0X7-F1
#
_entry.id   AF-A0A4S2M0X7-F1
#
_cell.length_a   1.000
_cell.length_b   1.000
_cell.length_c   1.000
_cell.angle_alpha   90.00
_cell.angle_beta   90.00
_cell.angle_gamma   90.00
#
_symmetry.space_group_name_H-M   'P 1'
#
loop_
_entity.id
_entity.type
_entity.pdbx_description
1 polymer ?
#
loop_
_entity_poly.entity_id
_entity_poly.type
_entity_poly.pdbx_seq_one_letter_code
_entity_poly.pdbx_strand_id
1 'polypeptide(L)'
;MTSIRLVDLCCRRLSELLLLVDSLDGLPEHLGRAVFQYIISHFSTGDFGVPTGVIFSLFDEAYGSSFLHALRLGPCFPHLSDCLSVLILSRNLKYLYLDNCQLGIKSPDIFPRIGQLKQLVLLSLKHNNLCNDNIRSLTAAWRFSRTSNLRCLDVSGNGYLNEACVNILAKLGSLRELHCHDTGLAVC
;
A
#
# COMPACT_ATOMS: atom_id res chain seq x y z
N MET A 1 -15.65 -7.76 -40.39
CA MET A 1 -14.74 -8.51 -39.49
C MET A 1 -13.79 -7.52 -38.87
N THR A 2 -13.85 -7.30 -37.57
CA THR A 2 -12.91 -6.42 -36.86
C THR A 2 -11.55 -7.10 -36.78
N SER A 3 -10.52 -6.49 -37.37
CA SER A 3 -9.14 -6.96 -37.31
C SER A 3 -8.63 -6.89 -35.86
N ILE A 4 -8.37 -8.05 -35.25
CA ILE A 4 -7.75 -8.12 -33.91
C ILE A 4 -6.23 -7.99 -34.09
N ARG A 5 -5.58 -7.10 -33.36
CA ARG A 5 -4.12 -6.98 -33.43
C ARG A 5 -3.48 -8.16 -32.71
N LEU A 6 -2.33 -8.64 -33.20
CA LEU A 6 -1.61 -9.76 -32.59
C LEU A 6 -1.33 -9.52 -31.10
N VAL A 7 -0.98 -8.29 -30.73
CA VAL A 7 -0.75 -7.90 -29.33
C VAL A 7 -1.97 -8.16 -28.45
N ASP A 8 -3.17 -7.84 -28.94
CA ASP A 8 -4.40 -8.02 -28.17
C ASP A 8 -4.69 -9.53 -27.96
N LEU A 9 -4.39 -10.36 -28.97
CA LEU A 9 -4.54 -11.82 -28.88
C LEU A 9 -3.51 -12.44 -27.93
N CYS A 10 -2.25 -11.98 -27.98
CA CYS A 10 -1.21 -12.41 -27.05
C CYS A 10 -1.53 -12.03 -25.60
N CYS A 11 -1.96 -10.79 -25.35
CA CYS A 11 -2.32 -10.33 -24.01
C CYS A 11 -3.50 -11.12 -23.45
N ARG A 12 -4.52 -11.42 -24.28
CA ARG A 12 -5.62 -12.31 -23.90
C ARG A 12 -5.11 -13.68 -23.47
N ARG A 13 -4.31 -14.32 -24.31
CA ARG A 13 -3.85 -15.68 -24.02
C ARG A 13 -2.95 -15.73 -22.79
N LEU A 14 -2.09 -14.74 -22.60
CA LEU A 14 -1.26 -14.62 -21.40
C LEU A 14 -2.10 -14.40 -20.14
N SER A 15 -3.16 -13.60 -20.22
CA SER A 15 -4.05 -13.38 -19.07
C SER A 15 -4.75 -14.66 -18.59
N GLU A 16 -5.15 -15.54 -19.52
CA GLU A 16 -5.77 -16.84 -19.21
C GLU A 16 -4.79 -17.83 -18.58
N LEU A 17 -3.50 -17.72 -18.93
CA LEU A 17 -2.45 -18.64 -18.50
C LEU A 17 -1.67 -18.09 -17.31
N LEU A 18 -1.92 -16.87 -16.86
CA LEU A 18 -1.04 -16.17 -15.91
C LEU A 18 -0.95 -16.88 -14.55
N LEU A 19 -2.01 -17.57 -14.13
CA LEU A 19 -2.01 -18.38 -12.91
C LEU A 19 -1.15 -19.65 -13.02
N LEU A 20 -0.71 -20.00 -14.23
CA LEU A 20 0.20 -21.10 -14.53
C LEU A 20 1.62 -20.60 -14.82
N VAL A 21 1.86 -19.28 -14.77
CA VAL A 21 3.17 -18.67 -15.04
C VAL A 21 3.95 -18.56 -13.73
N ASP A 22 5.11 -19.19 -13.67
CA ASP A 22 5.98 -19.16 -12.49
C ASP A 22 6.80 -17.86 -12.37
N SER A 23 7.16 -17.23 -13.50
CA SER A 23 7.92 -15.97 -13.55
C SER A 23 7.69 -15.20 -14.84
N LEU A 24 7.81 -13.87 -14.78
CA LEU A 24 7.85 -12.97 -15.95
C LEU A 24 9.28 -12.52 -16.30
N ASP A 25 10.31 -13.20 -15.79
CA ASP A 25 11.71 -12.90 -16.09
C ASP A 25 11.97 -12.92 -17.60
N GLY A 26 12.62 -11.86 -18.08
CA GLY A 26 12.89 -11.68 -19.51
C GLY A 26 11.72 -11.11 -20.32
N LEU A 27 10.52 -10.93 -19.73
CA LEU A 27 9.46 -10.17 -20.37
C LEU A 27 9.77 -8.66 -20.27
N PRO A 28 9.94 -7.95 -21.40
CA PRO A 28 10.22 -6.53 -21.37
C PRO A 28 9.09 -5.72 -20.72
N GLU A 29 9.44 -4.68 -19.97
CA GLU A 29 8.46 -3.87 -19.21
C GLU A 29 7.28 -3.36 -20.05
N HIS A 30 7.52 -2.96 -21.31
CA HIS A 30 6.45 -2.45 -22.18
C HIS A 30 5.40 -3.52 -22.51
N LEU A 31 5.82 -4.78 -22.69
CA LEU A 31 4.90 -5.91 -22.87
C LEU A 31 4.23 -6.29 -21.55
N GLY A 32 4.98 -6.28 -20.45
CA GLY A 32 4.43 -6.43 -19.10
C GLY A 32 3.29 -5.47 -18.82
N ARG A 33 3.47 -4.17 -19.10
CA ARG A 33 2.43 -3.14 -18.94
C ARG A 33 1.21 -3.43 -19.81
N ALA A 34 1.40 -3.84 -21.07
CA ALA A 34 0.30 -4.17 -21.97
C ALA A 34 -0.51 -5.37 -21.45
N VAL A 35 0.17 -6.42 -21.00
CA VAL A 35 -0.46 -7.61 -20.38
C VAL A 35 -1.20 -7.22 -19.11
N PHE A 36 -0.57 -6.44 -18.23
CA PHE A 36 -1.19 -5.99 -16.99
C PHE A 36 -2.46 -5.20 -17.26
N GLN A 37 -2.42 -4.21 -18.17
CA GLN A 37 -3.59 -3.42 -18.58
C GLN A 37 -4.73 -4.29 -19.11
N TYR A 38 -4.39 -5.30 -19.91
CA TYR A 38 -5.37 -6.27 -20.40
C TYR A 38 -6.02 -7.03 -19.25
N ILE A 39 -5.23 -7.49 -18.27
CA ILE A 39 -5.72 -8.20 -17.08
C ILE A 39 -6.69 -7.33 -16.27
N ILE A 40 -6.26 -6.14 -15.82
CA ILE A 40 -7.11 -5.28 -14.96
C ILE A 40 -8.42 -4.88 -15.64
N SER A 41 -8.45 -4.77 -16.97
CA SER A 41 -9.69 -4.48 -17.71
C SER A 41 -10.70 -5.64 -17.73
N HIS A 42 -10.24 -6.86 -17.44
CA HIS A 42 -11.07 -8.07 -17.37
C HIS A 42 -11.30 -8.56 -15.94
N PHE A 43 -10.54 -8.07 -14.96
CA PHE A 43 -10.84 -8.24 -13.55
C PHE A 43 -11.93 -7.25 -13.16
N SER A 44 -13.14 -7.76 -12.87
CA SER A 44 -14.24 -6.97 -12.34
C SER A 44 -13.77 -6.10 -11.18
N THR A 45 -14.03 -4.80 -11.24
CA THR A 45 -13.65 -3.82 -10.22
C THR A 45 -14.18 -4.28 -8.85
N GLY A 46 -13.29 -4.80 -7.98
CA GLY A 46 -13.63 -5.17 -6.61
C GLY A 46 -13.32 -6.61 -6.20
N ASP A 47 -12.91 -7.50 -7.12
CA ASP A 47 -12.55 -8.88 -6.74
C ASP A 47 -11.05 -9.00 -6.38
N PHE A 48 -10.71 -8.61 -5.16
CA PHE A 48 -9.36 -8.74 -4.58
C PHE A 48 -9.12 -10.14 -3.98
N GLY A 49 -9.60 -11.19 -4.65
CA GLY A 49 -9.41 -12.58 -4.23
C GLY A 49 -7.98 -13.12 -4.44
N VAL A 50 -7.79 -14.41 -4.15
CA VAL A 50 -6.50 -15.14 -4.31
C VAL A 50 -5.84 -14.94 -5.70
N PRO A 51 -6.57 -14.92 -6.84
CA PRO A 51 -5.96 -14.69 -8.14
C PRO A 51 -5.23 -13.34 -8.23
N THR A 52 -5.81 -12.30 -7.62
CA THR A 52 -5.29 -10.93 -7.67
C THR A 52 -3.97 -10.80 -6.90
N GLY A 53 -3.83 -11.50 -5.76
CA GLY A 53 -2.59 -11.51 -4.99
C GLY A 53 -1.44 -12.23 -5.70
N VAL A 54 -1.72 -13.35 -6.37
CA VAL A 54 -0.72 -14.11 -7.16
C VAL A 54 -0.22 -13.27 -8.32
N ILE A 55 -1.14 -12.68 -9.10
CA ILE A 55 -0.80 -11.81 -10.22
C ILE A 55 0.00 -10.61 -9.73
N PHE A 56 -0.45 -9.94 -8.66
CA PHE A 56 0.29 -8.80 -8.10
C PHE A 56 1.73 -9.17 -7.73
N SER A 57 1.93 -10.31 -7.05
CA SER A 57 3.26 -10.77 -6.63
C SER A 57 4.16 -11.07 -7.83
N LEU A 58 3.61 -11.68 -8.89
CA LEU A 58 4.33 -11.98 -10.12
C LEU A 58 4.89 -10.71 -10.79
N PHE A 59 4.08 -9.66 -10.86
CA PHE A 59 4.50 -8.37 -11.43
C PHE A 59 5.45 -7.59 -10.48
N ASP A 60 5.17 -7.59 -9.18
CA ASP A 60 6.02 -6.94 -8.17
C ASP A 60 7.42 -7.56 -8.13
N GLU A 61 7.53 -8.89 -8.31
CA GLU A 61 8.80 -9.61 -8.36
C GLU A 61 9.57 -9.35 -9.66
N ALA A 62 8.90 -9.45 -10.82
CA ALA A 62 9.58 -9.31 -12.11
C ALA A 62 10.05 -7.88 -12.43
N TYR A 63 9.30 -6.87 -11.99
CA TYR A 63 9.55 -5.47 -12.37
C TYR A 63 9.97 -4.59 -11.18
N GLY A 64 9.88 -5.08 -9.95
CA GLY A 64 10.38 -4.38 -8.78
C GLY A 64 9.78 -2.97 -8.60
N SER A 65 10.65 -2.00 -8.35
CA SER A 65 10.28 -0.59 -8.19
C SER A 65 9.68 0.05 -9.45
N SER A 66 9.93 -0.49 -10.65
CA SER A 66 9.30 -0.02 -11.89
C SER A 66 7.80 -0.34 -11.93
N PHE A 67 7.35 -1.35 -11.18
CA PHE A 67 5.94 -1.70 -11.04
C PHE A 67 5.28 -0.92 -9.91
N LEU A 68 5.80 -1.06 -8.68
CA LEU A 68 5.25 -0.35 -7.53
C LEU A 68 6.34 0.05 -6.54
N HIS A 69 6.59 1.35 -6.48
CA HIS A 69 7.51 1.95 -5.51
C HIS A 69 6.80 2.90 -4.54
N ALA A 70 5.88 3.72 -5.06
CA ALA A 70 5.13 4.71 -4.31
C ALA A 70 3.66 4.68 -4.72
N LEU A 71 2.77 4.81 -3.74
CA LEU A 71 1.32 4.83 -3.97
C LEU A 71 0.66 5.95 -3.16
N ARG A 72 -0.22 6.70 -3.81
CA ARG A 72 -1.10 7.67 -3.16
C ARG A 72 -2.54 7.26 -3.41
N LEU A 73 -3.30 7.05 -2.35
CA LEU A 73 -4.74 6.78 -2.43
C LEU A 73 -5.50 7.98 -1.88
N GLY A 74 -6.53 8.40 -2.62
CA GLY A 74 -7.33 9.58 -2.27
C GLY A 74 -8.48 9.28 -1.30
N PRO A 75 -9.18 10.34 -0.84
CA PRO A 75 -10.22 10.31 0.21
C PRO A 75 -11.41 9.36 -0.03
N CYS A 76 -11.59 8.92 -1.26
CA CYS A 76 -12.77 8.19 -1.72
C CYS A 76 -12.39 6.85 -2.33
N PHE A 77 -11.18 6.31 -2.08
CA PHE A 77 -10.81 5.01 -2.62
C PHE A 77 -11.70 3.92 -2.01
N PRO A 78 -12.67 3.37 -2.77
CA PRO A 78 -13.49 2.28 -2.26
C PRO A 78 -12.59 1.05 -2.12
N HIS A 79 -12.84 0.19 -1.13
CA HIS A 79 -12.05 -1.04 -0.94
C HIS A 79 -10.60 -0.85 -0.47
N LEU A 80 -10.31 0.20 0.30
CA LEU A 80 -8.96 0.41 0.87
C LEU A 80 -8.46 -0.81 1.66
N SER A 81 -9.33 -1.47 2.44
CA SER A 81 -8.96 -2.67 3.20
C SER A 81 -8.51 -3.83 2.29
N ASP A 82 -9.21 -4.02 1.17
CA ASP A 82 -8.92 -5.05 0.19
C ASP A 82 -7.64 -4.72 -0.59
N CYS A 83 -7.47 -3.45 -1.00
CA CYS A 83 -6.23 -2.99 -1.62
C CYS A 83 -5.04 -3.20 -0.68
N LEU A 84 -5.15 -2.83 0.60
CA LEU A 84 -4.10 -3.08 1.59
C LEU A 84 -3.77 -4.58 1.72
N SER A 85 -4.75 -5.49 1.60
CA SER A 85 -4.49 -6.93 1.64
C SER A 85 -3.55 -7.40 0.53
N VAL A 86 -3.62 -6.77 -0.65
CA VAL A 86 -2.72 -7.05 -1.78
C VAL A 86 -1.39 -6.32 -1.59
N LEU A 87 -1.40 -5.07 -1.13
CA LEU A 87 -0.18 -4.28 -0.92
C LEU A 87 0.76 -4.90 0.12
N ILE A 88 0.24 -5.66 1.08
CA ILE A 88 1.06 -6.42 2.05
C ILE A 88 1.99 -7.43 1.37
N LEU A 89 1.65 -7.89 0.17
CA LEU A 89 2.48 -8.81 -0.61
C LEU A 89 3.66 -8.09 -1.29
N SER A 90 3.61 -6.75 -1.42
CA SER A 90 4.64 -5.99 -2.13
C SER A 90 5.98 -6.04 -1.40
N ARG A 91 7.02 -6.38 -2.15
CA ARG A 91 8.41 -6.29 -1.71
C ARG A 91 9.03 -4.92 -2.02
N ASN A 92 8.35 -4.14 -2.85
CA ASN A 92 8.91 -2.94 -3.48
C ASN A 92 8.23 -1.62 -3.07
N LEU A 93 7.02 -1.65 -2.52
CA LEU A 93 6.34 -0.45 -2.02
C LEU A 93 7.10 0.17 -0.84
N LYS A 94 7.71 1.35 -1.08
CA LYS A 94 8.45 2.12 -0.08
C LYS A 94 7.66 3.31 0.45
N TYR A 95 6.83 3.95 -0.38
CA TYR A 95 6.14 5.17 0.01
C TYR A 95 4.63 5.03 -0.14
N LEU A 96 3.89 5.31 0.94
CA LEU A 96 2.44 5.23 0.95
C LEU A 96 1.85 6.53 1.49
N TYR A 97 0.96 7.13 0.70
CA TYR A 97 0.26 8.37 1.05
C TYR A 97 -1.24 8.09 1.13
N LEU A 98 -1.82 8.26 2.31
CA LEU A 98 -3.24 8.07 2.61
C LEU A 98 -3.83 9.35 3.21
N ASP A 99 -3.48 10.50 2.63
CA ASP A 99 -3.86 11.81 3.17
C ASP A 99 -5.36 12.09 2.95
N ASN A 100 -6.00 12.74 3.92
CA ASN A 100 -7.40 13.19 3.85
C ASN A 100 -8.43 12.06 3.68
N CYS A 101 -8.13 10.84 4.13
CA CYS A 101 -9.01 9.67 3.99
C CYS A 101 -9.98 9.45 5.16
N GLN A 102 -9.96 10.33 6.18
CA GLN A 102 -10.80 10.23 7.39
C GLN A 102 -10.69 8.87 8.11
N LEU A 103 -9.51 8.23 8.02
CA LEU A 103 -9.31 6.83 8.44
C LEU A 103 -9.56 6.58 9.92
N GLY A 104 -9.25 7.55 10.79
CA GLY A 104 -9.46 7.43 12.22
C GLY A 104 -10.92 7.24 12.61
N ILE A 105 -11.85 7.79 11.81
CA ILE A 105 -13.30 7.71 12.06
C ILE A 105 -13.94 6.60 11.21
N LYS A 106 -13.61 6.55 9.91
CA LYS A 106 -14.31 5.67 8.96
C LYS A 106 -13.81 4.23 8.95
N SER A 107 -12.52 4.02 9.21
CA SER A 107 -11.89 2.72 8.97
C SER A 107 -10.73 2.45 9.96
N PRO A 108 -10.98 2.49 11.28
CA PRO A 108 -9.92 2.27 12.28
C PRO A 108 -9.34 0.84 12.26
N ASP A 109 -10.03 -0.11 11.63
CA ASP A 109 -9.64 -1.51 11.48
C ASP A 109 -8.50 -1.73 10.47
N ILE A 110 -8.16 -0.75 9.64
CA ILE A 110 -7.10 -0.90 8.64
C ILE A 110 -5.69 -0.68 9.21
N PHE A 111 -5.55 0.01 10.35
CA PHE A 111 -4.25 0.37 10.90
C PHE A 111 -3.35 -0.85 11.17
N PRO A 112 -3.85 -1.98 11.72
CA PRO A 112 -3.06 -3.21 11.82
C PRO A 112 -2.55 -3.71 10.46
N ARG A 113 -3.34 -3.56 9.38
CA ARG A 113 -2.94 -3.97 8.02
C ARG A 113 -1.84 -3.08 7.46
N ILE A 114 -1.95 -1.76 7.65
CA ILE A 114 -0.86 -0.83 7.31
C ILE A 114 0.42 -1.21 8.07
N GLY A 115 0.29 -1.60 9.34
CA GLY A 115 1.39 -2.12 10.17
C GLY A 115 2.05 -3.40 9.63
N GLN A 116 1.44 -4.11 8.68
CA GLN A 116 2.02 -5.31 8.04
C GLN A 116 2.88 -4.98 6.81
N LEU A 117 2.89 -3.73 6.33
CA LEU A 117 3.71 -3.27 5.21
C LEU A 117 5.18 -3.11 5.62
N LYS A 118 5.90 -4.23 5.73
CA LYS A 118 7.28 -4.29 6.28
C LYS A 118 8.31 -3.48 5.49
N GLN A 119 8.06 -3.28 4.20
CA GLN A 119 8.98 -2.61 3.28
C GLN A 119 8.86 -1.10 3.28
N LEU A 120 7.81 -0.58 3.93
CA LEU A 120 7.48 0.84 3.91
C LEU A 120 8.54 1.65 4.62
N VAL A 121 8.99 2.72 3.96
CA VAL A 121 9.99 3.67 4.44
C VAL A 121 9.33 5.00 4.81
N LEU A 122 8.31 5.42 4.06
CA LEU A 122 7.53 6.63 4.31
C LEU A 122 6.05 6.30 4.34
N LEU A 123 5.38 6.76 5.39
CA LEU A 123 3.92 6.72 5.52
C LEU A 123 3.39 8.12 5.80
N SER A 124 2.50 8.60 4.94
CA SER A 124 1.77 9.85 5.16
C SER A 124 0.31 9.55 5.50
N LEU A 125 -0.13 10.06 6.64
CA LEU A 125 -1.48 9.95 7.18
C LEU A 125 -2.03 11.34 7.55
N LYS A 126 -1.72 12.36 6.74
CA LYS A 126 -2.18 13.72 7.01
C LYS A 126 -3.70 13.82 7.06
N HIS A 127 -4.23 14.63 7.97
CA HIS A 127 -5.66 14.97 8.01
C HIS A 127 -6.60 13.74 8.00
N ASN A 128 -6.34 12.76 8.86
CA ASN A 128 -7.11 11.51 8.94
C ASN A 128 -7.97 11.38 10.19
N ASN A 129 -8.08 12.43 11.00
CA ASN A 129 -8.79 12.40 12.28
C ASN A 129 -8.27 11.29 13.21
N LEU A 130 -6.95 11.07 13.22
CA LEU A 130 -6.33 10.02 14.03
C LEU A 130 -6.35 10.38 15.52
N CYS A 131 -6.62 9.38 16.36
CA CYS A 131 -6.37 9.42 17.79
C CYS A 131 -5.19 8.50 18.18
N ASN A 132 -4.76 8.59 19.44
CA ASN A 132 -3.62 7.79 19.94
C ASN A 132 -3.84 6.27 19.81
N ASP A 133 -5.08 5.80 19.87
CA ASP A 133 -5.41 4.38 19.72
C ASP A 133 -5.16 3.90 18.29
N ASN A 134 -5.44 4.75 17.29
CA ASN A 134 -5.10 4.46 15.90
C ASN A 134 -3.58 4.29 15.73
N ILE A 135 -2.77 5.18 16.33
CA ILE A 135 -1.30 5.08 16.31
C ILE A 135 -0.83 3.82 17.05
N ARG A 136 -1.44 3.49 18.19
CA ARG A 136 -1.12 2.25 18.92
C ARG A 136 -1.38 1.01 18.08
N SER A 137 -2.51 1.00 17.37
CA SER A 137 -2.94 -0.07 16.47
C SER A 137 -2.00 -0.21 15.27
N LEU A 138 -1.71 0.90 14.58
CA LEU A 138 -0.76 0.98 13.46
C LEU A 138 0.60 0.39 13.81
N THR A 139 1.12 0.78 14.97
CA THR A 139 2.47 0.44 15.39
C THR A 139 2.57 -0.89 16.12
N ALA A 140 1.46 -1.59 16.37
CA ALA A 140 1.45 -2.80 17.17
C ALA A 140 2.40 -3.85 16.59
N ALA A 141 2.24 -4.19 15.30
CA ALA A 141 3.09 -5.17 14.62
C ALA A 141 4.57 -4.78 14.67
N TRP A 142 4.91 -3.53 14.35
CA TRP A 142 6.28 -3.04 14.32
C TRP A 142 6.97 -3.08 15.70
N ARG A 143 6.22 -2.79 16.78
CA ARG A 143 6.75 -2.84 18.15
C ARG A 143 7.07 -4.27 18.61
N PHE A 144 6.25 -5.25 18.21
CA PHE A 144 6.45 -6.66 18.58
C PHE A 144 7.47 -7.37 17.68
N SER A 145 7.45 -7.14 16.37
CA SER A 145 8.34 -7.83 15.43
C SER A 145 9.74 -7.21 15.33
N ARG A 146 9.90 -5.93 15.71
CA ARG A 146 11.12 -5.12 15.51
C ARG A 146 11.63 -5.08 14.05
N THR A 147 10.77 -5.34 13.07
CA THR A 147 11.14 -5.50 11.65
C THR A 147 10.57 -4.42 10.73
N SER A 148 10.39 -3.20 11.23
CA SER A 148 9.91 -2.09 10.41
C SER A 148 11.07 -1.35 9.72
N ASN A 149 10.90 -1.06 8.43
CA ASN A 149 11.78 -0.16 7.69
C ASN A 149 11.30 1.30 7.71
N LEU A 150 10.23 1.61 8.45
CA LEU A 150 9.62 2.94 8.44
C LEU A 150 10.59 3.96 9.07
N ARG A 151 11.01 4.94 8.26
CA ARG A 151 11.92 6.01 8.65
C ARG A 151 11.21 7.34 8.81
N CYS A 152 10.18 7.59 8.01
CA CYS A 152 9.41 8.83 8.01
C CYS A 152 7.93 8.53 8.23
N LEU A 153 7.34 9.18 9.23
CA LEU A 153 5.90 9.14 9.49
C LEU A 153 5.36 10.57 9.54
N ASP A 154 4.37 10.84 8.72
CA ASP A 154 3.65 12.12 8.73
C ASP A 154 2.23 11.92 9.25
N VAL A 155 1.96 12.47 10.44
CA VAL A 155 0.64 12.47 11.10
C VAL A 155 0.10 13.87 11.26
N SER A 156 0.57 14.81 10.45
CA SER A 156 0.19 16.21 10.57
C SER A 156 -1.31 16.44 10.30
N GLY A 157 -1.89 17.45 10.92
CA GLY A 157 -3.32 17.76 10.77
C GLY A 157 -4.26 16.76 11.45
N ASN A 158 -3.77 15.97 12.42
CA ASN A 158 -4.57 15.07 13.23
C ASN A 158 -4.75 15.62 14.64
N GLY A 159 -5.73 16.50 14.81
CA GLY A 159 -5.95 17.25 16.07
C GLY A 159 -6.30 16.41 17.30
N TYR A 160 -6.72 15.14 17.14
CA TYR A 160 -7.03 14.25 18.26
C TYR A 160 -5.80 13.50 18.80
N LEU A 161 -4.61 13.70 18.23
CA LEU A 161 -3.35 13.20 18.77
C LEU A 161 -2.85 14.10 19.90
N ASN A 162 -2.22 13.49 20.90
CA ASN A 162 -1.53 14.20 21.99
C ASN A 162 -0.22 13.49 22.35
N GLU A 163 0.49 13.95 23.39
CA GLU A 163 1.84 13.51 23.74
C GLU A 163 1.99 11.99 23.91
N ALA A 164 0.91 11.29 24.26
CA ALA A 164 0.93 9.83 24.33
C ALA A 164 1.29 9.17 22.98
N CYS A 165 0.99 9.81 21.84
CA CYS A 165 1.40 9.30 20.53
C CYS A 165 2.92 9.31 20.36
N VAL A 166 3.62 10.34 20.87
CA VAL A 166 5.08 10.45 20.80
C VAL A 166 5.71 9.31 21.57
N ASN A 167 5.20 9.00 22.77
CA ASN A 167 5.67 7.88 23.58
C ASN A 167 5.47 6.51 22.89
N ILE A 168 4.44 6.36 22.05
CA ILE A 168 4.23 5.15 21.25
C ILE A 168 5.25 5.10 20.11
N LEU A 169 5.42 6.20 19.39
CA LEU A 169 6.28 6.31 18.21
C LEU A 169 7.78 6.24 18.56
N ALA A 170 8.19 6.75 19.72
CA ALA A 170 9.56 6.68 20.22
C ALA A 170 10.06 5.23 20.40
N LYS A 171 9.14 4.25 20.49
CA LYS A 171 9.48 2.82 20.57
C LYS A 171 9.79 2.19 19.22
N LEU A 172 9.62 2.92 18.11
CA LEU A 172 9.97 2.48 16.77
C LEU A 172 11.44 2.82 16.48
N GLY A 173 12.34 1.86 16.70
CA GLY A 173 13.78 2.07 16.54
C GLY A 173 14.23 2.42 15.11
N SER A 174 13.38 2.21 14.10
CA SER A 174 13.63 2.58 12.70
C SER A 174 13.22 4.00 12.34
N LEU A 175 12.31 4.62 13.13
CA LEU A 175 11.81 5.96 12.83
C LEU A 175 12.92 7.00 13.01
N ARG A 176 13.00 7.95 12.09
CA ARG A 176 14.02 9.01 12.04
C ARG A 176 13.37 10.39 11.94
N GLU A 177 12.23 10.47 11.25
CA GLU A 177 11.51 11.70 10.97
C GLU A 177 10.04 11.53 11.36
N LEU A 178 9.54 12.50 12.12
CA LEU A 178 8.14 12.59 12.52
C LEU A 178 7.62 13.99 12.19
N HIS A 179 6.69 14.07 11.25
CA HIS A 179 5.95 15.29 10.98
C HIS A 179 4.62 15.25 11.73
N CYS A 180 4.40 16.23 12.60
CA CYS A 180 3.26 16.27 13.50
C CYS A 180 2.72 17.68 13.72
N HIS A 181 2.86 18.55 12.72
CA HIS A 181 2.28 19.90 12.77
C HIS A 181 0.74 19.81 12.78
N ASP A 182 0.07 20.82 13.34
CA ASP A 182 -1.40 20.88 13.43
C ASP A 182 -2.01 19.64 14.12
N THR A 183 -1.35 19.16 15.17
CA THR A 183 -1.85 18.11 16.08
C THR A 183 -2.09 18.70 17.48
N GLY A 184 -2.68 17.93 18.39
CA GLY A 184 -2.79 18.31 19.80
C GLY A 184 -1.51 18.09 20.61
N LEU A 185 -0.35 17.95 19.94
CA LEU A 185 0.95 17.89 20.59
C LEU A 185 1.36 19.29 21.01
N ALA A 186 1.53 19.50 22.31
CA ALA A 186 2.28 20.65 22.82
C ALA A 186 3.75 20.40 22.46
N VAL A 187 4.21 20.98 21.36
CA VAL A 187 5.63 20.93 21.01
C VAL A 187 6.33 21.94 21.93
N CYS A 188 6.94 21.45 23.01
CA CYS A 188 7.85 22.22 23.87
C CYS A 188 9.21 22.42 23.19
#